data_AF-A0A2Z5G078-F1
#
_entry.id   AF-A0A2Z5G078-F1
#
_cell.length_a   1.000
_cell.length_b   1.000
_cell.length_c   1.000
_cell.angle_alpha   90.00
_cell.angle_beta   90.00
_cell.angle_gamma   90.00
#
_symmetry.space_group_name_H-M   'P 1'
#
loop_
_entity.id
_entity.type
_entity.pdbx_description
1 polymer ?
#
loop_
_entity_poly.entity_id
_entity_poly.type
_entity_poly.pdbx_seq_one_letter_code
_entity_poly.pdbx_strand_id
1 'polypeptide(L)' 'MQTNRIIAELDAEIARLQEIKSVLSGTTPTAAKRKPGRPRLVAAPAAKTRQLSTEARARIAAAQKARWAKARKAAKATA' A
#
# COMPACT_ATOMS: atom_id res chain seq x y z
N MET A 1 -30.74 9.15 31.99
CA MET A 1 -29.49 9.40 32.72
C MET A 1 -28.70 10.46 31.95
N GLN A 2 -28.55 11.66 32.51
CA GLN A 2 -27.86 12.80 31.85
C GLN A 2 -26.42 12.47 31.42
N THR A 3 -25.77 11.55 32.12
CA THR A 3 -24.42 11.06 31.82
C THR A 3 -24.29 10.51 30.40
N ASN A 4 -25.28 9.76 29.91
CA ASN A 4 -25.23 9.18 28.56
C ASN A 4 -25.30 10.25 27.47
N ARG A 5 -26.03 11.35 27.74
CA ARG A 5 -26.10 12.50 26.84
C ARG A 5 -24.77 13.22 26.77
N ILE A 6 -24.14 13.47 27.91
CA ILE A 6 -22.81 14.12 27.99
C ILE A 6 -21.76 13.27 27.25
N ILE A 7 -21.80 11.94 27.41
CA ILE A 7 -20.88 11.04 26.68
C ILE A 7 -21.08 11.15 25.16
N ALA A 8 -22.34 11.14 24.68
CA ALA A 8 -22.62 11.28 23.26
C ALA A 8 -22.17 12.64 22.69
N GLU A 9 -22.32 13.72 23.46
CA GLU A 9 -21.85 15.06 23.08
C GLU A 9 -20.31 15.11 23.03
N LEU A 10 -19.62 14.45 23.97
CA LEU A 10 -18.16 14.32 23.95
C LEU A 10 -17.65 13.52 22.75
N ASP A 11 -18.30 12.39 22.42
CA ASP A 11 -17.92 11.59 21.26
C ASP A 11 -18.08 12.36 19.94
N ALA A 12 -19.13 13.18 19.82
CA ALA A 12 -19.33 14.05 18.67
C ALA A 12 -18.21 15.11 18.53
N GLU A 13 -17.79 15.72 19.64
CA GLU A 13 -16.68 16.68 19.63
C GLU A 13 -15.34 15.99 19.33
N ILE A 14 -15.11 14.78 19.84
CA ILE A 14 -13.95 13.96 19.50
C ILE A 14 -13.91 13.68 17.99
N ALA A 15 -15.05 13.33 17.37
CA ALA A 15 -15.13 13.08 15.94
C ALA A 15 -14.77 14.32 15.12
N ARG A 16 -15.30 15.50 15.48
CA ARG A 16 -14.96 16.78 14.85
C ARG A 16 -13.47 17.09 14.95
N LEU A 17 -12.86 16.92 16.12
CA LEU A 17 -11.44 17.18 16.32
C LEU A 17 -10.56 16.20 15.52
N GLN A 18 -10.98 14.94 15.39
CA GLN A 18 -10.30 13.95 14.55
C GLN A 18 -10.35 14.31 13.07
N GLU A 19 -11.49 14.81 12.59
CA GLU A 19 -11.64 15.29 11.21
C GLU A 19 -10.69 16.46 10.93
N ILE A 20 -10.70 17.49 11.79
CA ILE A 20 -9.78 18.64 11.67
C ILE A 20 -8.32 18.17 11.68
N LYS A 21 -7.97 17.26 12.59
CA LYS A 21 -6.62 16.68 12.65
C LYS A 21 -6.27 15.94 11.35
N SER A 22 -7.20 15.19 10.76
CA SER A 22 -6.96 14.47 9.50
C SER A 22 -6.67 15.43 8.34
N VAL A 23 -7.41 16.54 8.27
CA VAL A 23 -7.21 17.61 7.28
C VAL A 23 -5.87 18.28 7.48
N LEU A 24 -5.55 18.68 8.72
CA LEU A 24 -4.32 19.42 9.02
C LEU A 24 -3.05 18.57 8.89
N SER A 25 -3.12 17.29 9.24
CA SER A 25 -1.99 16.37 9.13
C SER A 25 -1.76 15.88 7.69
N GLY A 26 -2.65 16.22 6.74
CA GLY A 26 -2.63 15.65 5.39
C GLY A 26 -2.88 14.14 5.37
N THR A 27 -3.25 13.55 6.52
CA THR A 27 -3.54 12.12 6.66
C THR A 27 -5.01 11.90 6.32
N THR A 28 -5.37 12.13 5.05
CA THR A 28 -6.58 11.49 4.53
C THR A 28 -6.37 9.98 4.70
N PRO A 29 -7.26 9.24 5.37
CA PRO A 29 -7.21 7.79 5.31
C PRO A 29 -7.58 7.44 3.88
N THR A 30 -6.58 7.43 2.99
CA THR A 30 -6.68 6.65 1.77
C THR A 30 -6.91 5.24 2.29
N ALA A 31 -8.17 4.83 2.27
CA ALA A 31 -8.56 3.46 2.49
C ALA A 31 -7.72 2.70 1.49
N ALA A 32 -6.58 2.17 1.96
CA ALA A 32 -5.59 1.51 1.14
C ALA A 32 -6.40 0.56 0.29
N LYS A 33 -6.46 0.79 -1.04
CA LYS A 33 -7.40 0.08 -1.91
C LYS A 33 -7.11 -1.42 -1.77
N ARG A 34 -7.82 -2.09 -0.85
CA ARG A 34 -7.60 -3.48 -0.52
C ARG A 34 -8.21 -4.23 -1.68
N LYS A 35 -7.38 -4.94 -2.45
CA LYS A 35 -7.89 -5.91 -3.40
C LYS A 35 -8.82 -6.87 -2.63
N PRO A 36 -10.05 -7.14 -3.12
CA PRO A 36 -10.91 -8.15 -2.52
C PRO A 36 -10.14 -9.48 -2.45
N GLY A 37 -10.13 -10.14 -1.30
CA GLY A 37 -9.55 -11.48 -1.14
C GLY A 37 -8.21 -11.59 -0.41
N ARG A 38 -7.58 -10.49 0.05
CA ARG A 38 -6.37 -10.62 0.88
C ARG A 38 -6.77 -10.80 2.36
N PRO A 39 -6.48 -11.97 3.00
CA PRO A 39 -6.75 -12.16 4.41
C PRO A 39 -5.99 -11.13 5.25
N ARG A 40 -6.59 -10.73 6.38
CA ARG A 40 -5.95 -9.83 7.35
C ARG A 40 -4.69 -10.54 7.87
N LEU A 41 -3.53 -10.14 7.36
CA LEU A 41 -2.26 -10.60 7.91
C LEU A 41 -2.21 -10.07 9.35
N VAL A 42 -2.35 -10.97 10.33
CA VAL A 42 -1.90 -10.72 11.71
C VAL A 42 -0.48 -10.18 11.62
N ALA A 43 -0.17 -9.14 12.39
CA ALA A 43 1.10 -8.40 12.28
C ALA A 43 2.29 -9.33 12.58
N ALA A 44 2.75 -10.06 11.57
CA ALA A 44 4.00 -10.80 11.62
C ALA A 44 5.13 -9.77 11.60
N PRO A 45 6.22 -9.98 12.35
CA PRO A 45 7.39 -9.12 12.28
C PRO A 45 7.85 -9.04 10.82
N ALA A 46 8.17 -7.82 10.38
CA ALA A 46 8.60 -7.58 9.01
C ALA A 46 9.81 -8.48 8.69
N ALA A 47 9.61 -9.45 7.80
CA ALA A 47 10.68 -10.36 7.41
C ALA A 47 11.82 -9.55 6.79
N LYS A 48 13.06 -9.79 7.26
CA LYS A 48 14.23 -9.09 6.75
C LYS A 48 14.41 -9.41 5.28
N THR A 49 14.15 -8.43 4.42
CA THR A 49 14.34 -8.57 2.98
C THR A 49 15.83 -8.60 2.67
N ARG A 50 16.29 -9.64 1.97
CA ARG A 50 17.69 -9.72 1.53
C ARG A 50 17.93 -8.69 0.42
N GLN A 51 18.91 -7.81 0.62
CA GLN A 51 19.31 -6.83 -0.39
C GLN A 51 20.23 -7.49 -1.41
N LEU A 52 19.88 -7.34 -2.69
CA LEU A 52 20.63 -7.92 -3.81
C LEU A 52 21.87 -7.07 -4.12
N SER A 53 23.02 -7.72 -4.39
CA SER A 53 24.26 -7.06 -4.80
C SER A 53 24.12 -6.35 -6.16
N THR A 54 24.98 -5.37 -6.43
CA THR A 54 24.98 -4.58 -7.68
C THR A 54 25.13 -5.46 -8.91
N GLU A 55 26.03 -6.43 -8.86
CA GLU A 55 26.28 -7.42 -9.92
C GLU A 55 25.02 -8.26 -10.20
N ALA A 56 24.37 -8.75 -9.15
CA ALA A 56 23.15 -9.55 -9.32
C ALA A 56 22.02 -8.72 -9.93
N ARG A 57 21.92 -7.42 -9.62
CA ARG A 57 20.94 -6.51 -10.25
C ARG A 57 21.23 -6.32 -11.73
N ALA A 58 22.51 -6.19 -12.09
CA ALA A 58 22.94 -6.07 -13.49
C ALA A 58 22.60 -7.31 -14.31
N ARG A 59 22.83 -8.52 -13.77
CA ARG A 59 22.46 -9.80 -14.41
C ARG A 59 20.96 -9.89 -14.69
N ILE A 60 20.13 -9.52 -13.71
CA ILE A 60 18.66 -9.52 -13.86
C ILE A 60 18.22 -8.54 -14.95
N ALA A 61 18.78 -7.32 -14.96
CA ALA A 61 18.44 -6.31 -15.96
C ALA A 61 18.81 -6.77 -17.38
N ALA A 62 19.99 -7.36 -17.58
CA ALA A 62 20.41 -7.91 -18.86
C ALA A 62 19.46 -9.03 -19.35
N ALA A 63 19.12 -9.96 -18.46
CA ALA A 63 18.19 -11.05 -18.77
C ALA A 63 16.79 -10.52 -19.12
N GLN A 64 16.30 -9.50 -18.42
CA GLN A 64 15.00 -8.90 -18.71
C GLN A 64 14.99 -8.20 -20.07
N LYS A 65 16.05 -7.46 -20.43
CA LYS A 65 16.20 -6.87 -21.77
C LYS A 65 16.19 -7.93 -22.86
N ALA A 66 16.90 -9.04 -22.67
CA ALA A 66 16.90 -10.15 -23.63
C ALA A 66 15.50 -10.79 -23.79
N ARG A 67 14.79 -11.02 -22.67
CA ARG A 67 13.41 -11.53 -22.69
C ARG A 67 12.46 -10.58 -23.42
N TRP A 68 12.56 -9.28 -23.17
CA TRP A 68 11.74 -8.27 -23.86
C TRP A 68 12.06 -8.18 -25.35
N ALA A 69 13.33 -8.26 -25.74
CA ALA A 69 13.70 -8.31 -27.16
C ALA A 69 13.06 -9.51 -27.87
N LYS A 70 13.09 -10.70 -27.24
CA LYS A 70 12.42 -11.89 -27.77
C LYS A 70 10.90 -11.70 -27.89
N ALA A 71 10.25 -11.17 -26.85
CA ALA A 71 8.82 -10.91 -26.86
C ALA A 71 8.42 -9.90 -27.96
N ARG A 72 9.19 -8.83 -28.14
CA ARG A 72 8.94 -7.83 -29.19
C ARG A 72 9.13 -8.40 -30.60
N LYS A 73 10.15 -9.23 -30.81
CA LYS A 73 10.36 -9.93 -32.09
C LYS A 73 9.20 -10.89 -32.40
N ALA A 74 8.74 -11.65 -31.40
CA ALA A 74 7.58 -12.53 -31.57
C ALA A 74 6.31 -11.74 -31.88
N ALA A 75 6.04 -10.65 -31.17
CA ALA A 75 4.88 -9.80 -31.42
C ALA A 75 4.90 -9.16 -32.82
N LYS A 76 6.08 -8.78 -33.33
CA LYS A 76 6.24 -8.28 -34.70
C LYS A 76 6.09 -9.37 -35.77
N ALA A 77 6.37 -10.63 -35.45
CA ALA A 77 6.25 -11.74 -36.40
C ALA A 77 4.79 -12.23 -36.56
N THR A 78 3.93 -11.96 -35.59
CA THR A 78 2.51 -12.32 -35.58
C THR A 78 1.58 -11.20 -36.06
N ALA A 79 2.11 -10.03 -36.40
CA ALA A 79 1.39 -8.87 -36.92
C ALA A 79 1.76 -8.65 -38.39
#